data_AF-A0A5E4LIL7-F1
#
_entry.id   AF-A0A5E4LIL7-F1
#
_cell.length_a   1.000
_cell.length_b   1.000
_cell.length_c   1.000
_cell.angle_alpha   90.00
_cell.angle_beta   90.00
_cell.angle_gamma   90.00
#
_symmetry.space_group_name_H-M   'P 1'
#
loop_
_entity.id
_entity.type
_entity.pdbx_description
1 polymer ?
#
loop_
_entity_poly.entity_id
_entity_poly.type
_entity_poly.pdbx_seq_one_letter_code
_entity_poly.pdbx_strand_id
1 'polypeptide(L)'
;MPRGKRIVIEKSIKDPVISRLKGMKISEMKAKRAVVEKELHENISDIVGRAKDLYSQDKLEKERLKGMGLFTLEEAYDELRKGGIPLSFRAFGGRVERRSVHSEKIGSKRLIPKPVIADWVALANEYYTVKQAFNELKKYEKVNLRAFIGRIEKNSIPSLKIGTQRWVPRTAIEGLSHICKNYYDVGDAVAEMSSRGIKIKRNAFERRLDRNRVPHEKIGGRRVIAKEVLEELISKEIALSHGPKMP
;
A
#
# COMPACT_ATOMS: atom_id res chain seq x y z
N MET A 1 39.60 30.86 -12.82
CA MET A 1 38.37 30.87 -11.98
C MET A 1 38.48 29.78 -10.93
N PRO A 2 38.38 30.08 -9.62
CA PRO A 2 38.41 29.05 -8.59
C PRO A 2 37.20 28.12 -8.80
N ARG A 3 37.46 26.82 -8.91
CA ARG A 3 36.41 25.79 -9.02
C ARG A 3 35.51 25.95 -7.80
N GLY A 4 34.21 26.19 -8.02
CA GLY A 4 33.25 26.50 -6.94
C GLY A 4 33.40 25.55 -5.75
N LYS A 5 33.42 26.11 -4.54
CA LYS A 5 33.60 25.38 -3.27
C LYS A 5 32.62 24.20 -3.22
N ARG A 6 33.14 22.99 -2.95
CA ARG A 6 32.32 21.77 -2.84
C ARG A 6 31.56 21.83 -1.53
N ILE A 7 30.24 21.94 -1.60
CA ILE A 7 29.36 21.76 -0.43
C ILE A 7 29.37 20.27 -0.08
N VAL A 8 29.84 19.96 1.12
CA VAL A 8 29.73 18.64 1.74
C VAL A 8 28.52 18.70 2.66
N ILE A 9 27.59 17.76 2.49
CA ILE A 9 26.44 17.60 3.38
C ILE A 9 26.81 16.51 4.38
N GLU A 10 26.68 16.81 5.66
CA GLU A 10 27.05 15.91 6.75
C GLU A 10 25.86 15.05 7.20
N LYS A 11 24.63 15.56 7.08
CA LYS A 11 23.44 14.79 7.44
C LYS A 11 23.19 13.64 6.46
N SER A 12 23.20 12.41 6.98
CA SER A 12 22.64 11.24 6.31
C SER A 12 21.51 10.67 7.17
N ILE A 13 20.29 10.60 6.63
CA ILE A 13 19.14 10.07 7.37
C ILE A 13 18.90 8.62 6.95
N LYS A 14 19.09 7.70 7.89
CA LYS A 14 18.70 6.29 7.74
C LYS A 14 17.28 6.12 8.28
N ASP A 15 16.30 6.25 7.40
CA ASP A 15 14.90 6.09 7.77
C ASP A 15 14.44 4.61 7.64
N PRO A 16 14.07 3.94 8.74
CA PRO A 16 13.61 2.56 8.71
C PRO A 16 12.32 2.37 7.90
N VAL A 17 11.48 3.41 7.77
CA VAL A 17 10.24 3.36 6.98
C VAL A 17 10.57 3.24 5.50
N ILE A 18 11.54 4.01 5.00
CA ILE A 18 12.03 3.92 3.62
C ILE A 18 12.68 2.57 3.35
N SER A 19 13.51 2.07 4.28
CA SER A 19 14.13 0.75 4.14
C SER A 19 13.09 -0.36 4.00
N ARG A 20 12.02 -0.33 4.81
CA ARG A 20 10.90 -1.28 4.70
C ARG A 20 10.19 -1.17 3.35
N LEU A 21 9.88 0.05 2.90
CA LEU A 21 9.18 0.27 1.63
C LEU A 21 10.00 -0.25 0.43
N LYS A 22 11.32 -0.03 0.44
CA LYS A 22 12.23 -0.55 -0.59
C LYS A 22 12.40 -2.07 -0.53
N GLY A 23 12.35 -2.65 0.67
CA GLY A 23 12.43 -4.09 0.89
C GLY A 23 11.19 -4.85 0.42
N MET A 24 10.07 -4.17 0.13
CA MET A 24 8.85 -4.86 -0.33
C MET A 24 9.02 -5.44 -1.72
N LYS A 25 9.12 -6.76 -1.79
CA LYS A 25 9.14 -7.51 -3.05
C LYS A 25 7.75 -8.05 -3.37
N ILE A 26 7.21 -7.61 -4.50
CA ILE A 26 5.89 -8.05 -5.01
C ILE A 26 5.88 -9.56 -5.29
N SER A 27 7.00 -10.14 -5.74
CA SER A 27 7.13 -11.57 -5.98
C SER A 27 6.94 -12.40 -4.71
N GLU A 28 7.56 -11.99 -3.60
CA GLU A 28 7.44 -12.70 -2.31
C GLU A 28 6.01 -12.59 -1.77
N MET A 29 5.35 -11.43 -1.91
CA MET A 29 3.94 -11.27 -1.54
C MET A 29 3.01 -12.16 -2.37
N LYS A 30 3.26 -12.28 -3.68
CA LYS A 30 2.53 -13.20 -4.56
C LYS A 30 2.70 -14.66 -4.12
N ALA A 31 3.93 -15.07 -3.81
CA ALA A 31 4.20 -16.43 -3.38
C ALA A 31 3.50 -16.76 -2.05
N LYS A 32 3.60 -15.87 -1.05
CA LYS A 32 2.86 -16.01 0.22
C LYS A 32 1.36 -16.11 0.00
N ARG A 33 0.81 -15.28 -0.89
CA ARG A 33 -0.62 -15.31 -1.18
C ARG A 33 -1.06 -16.61 -1.85
N ALA A 34 -0.26 -17.15 -2.77
CA ALA A 34 -0.59 -18.41 -3.45
C ALA A 34 -0.69 -19.58 -2.45
N VAL A 35 0.15 -19.61 -1.41
CA VAL A 35 0.07 -20.61 -0.34
C VAL A 35 -1.26 -20.48 0.42
N VAL A 36 -1.59 -19.26 0.87
CA VAL A 36 -2.86 -19.00 1.58
C VAL A 36 -4.08 -19.35 0.71
N GLU A 37 -4.06 -19.03 -0.59
CA GLU A 37 -5.15 -19.36 -1.49
C GLU A 37 -5.34 -20.87 -1.67
N LYS A 38 -4.24 -21.63 -1.74
CA LYS A 38 -4.27 -23.09 -1.82
C LYS A 38 -4.85 -23.69 -0.54
N GLU A 39 -4.35 -23.28 0.63
CA GLU A 39 -4.87 -23.71 1.93
C GLU A 39 -6.36 -23.36 2.10
N LEU A 40 -6.77 -22.18 1.63
CA LEU A 40 -8.17 -21.77 1.66
C LEU A 40 -9.06 -22.64 0.77
N HIS A 41 -8.59 -23.01 -0.42
CA HIS A 41 -9.34 -23.90 -1.32
C HIS A 41 -9.48 -25.31 -0.73
N GLU A 42 -8.41 -25.86 -0.15
CA GLU A 42 -8.43 -27.16 0.52
C GLU A 42 -9.40 -27.16 1.70
N ASN A 43 -9.31 -26.17 2.59
CA ASN A 43 -10.20 -26.02 3.74
C ASN A 43 -11.68 -25.87 3.33
N ILE A 44 -11.97 -25.10 2.28
CA ILE A 44 -13.33 -24.94 1.77
C ILE A 44 -13.84 -26.27 1.20
N SER A 45 -13.01 -26.97 0.41
CA SER A 45 -13.39 -28.24 -0.20
C SER A 45 -13.74 -29.27 0.86
N ASP A 46 -12.95 -29.38 1.93
CA ASP A 46 -13.19 -30.28 3.05
C ASP A 46 -14.48 -29.97 3.79
N ILE A 47 -14.72 -28.69 4.13
CA ILE A 47 -15.94 -28.25 4.83
C ILE A 47 -17.18 -28.54 3.97
N VAL A 48 -17.13 -28.20 2.68
CA VAL A 48 -18.24 -28.37 1.74
C VAL A 48 -18.48 -29.84 1.45
N GLY A 49 -17.43 -30.66 1.32
CA GLY A 49 -17.52 -32.10 1.13
C GLY A 49 -18.25 -32.77 2.29
N ARG A 50 -17.78 -32.55 3.53
CA ARG A 50 -18.44 -33.10 4.73
C ARG A 50 -19.90 -32.64 4.85
N ALA A 51 -20.20 -31.39 4.48
CA ALA A 51 -21.56 -30.88 4.55
C ALA A 51 -22.48 -31.49 3.48
N LYS A 52 -21.96 -31.81 2.28
CA LYS A 52 -22.70 -32.54 1.25
C LYS A 52 -22.93 -34.00 1.64
N ASP A 53 -21.97 -34.64 2.32
CA ASP A 53 -22.13 -36.01 2.83
C ASP A 53 -23.18 -36.08 3.95
N LEU A 54 -23.25 -35.07 4.81
CA LEU A 54 -24.31 -34.98 5.82
C LEU A 54 -25.68 -34.73 5.20
N TYR A 55 -25.73 -33.99 4.09
CA TYR A 55 -26.96 -33.79 3.33
C TYR A 55 -27.46 -35.09 2.70
N SER A 56 -26.58 -35.88 2.08
CA SER A 56 -26.97 -37.17 1.47
C SER A 56 -27.43 -38.20 2.50
N GLN A 57 -27.03 -38.04 3.76
CA GLN A 57 -27.47 -38.87 4.89
C GLN A 57 -28.73 -38.33 5.60
N ASP A 58 -29.37 -37.27 5.11
CA ASP A 58 -30.53 -36.59 5.74
C ASP A 58 -30.30 -36.11 7.20
N LYS A 59 -29.04 -35.91 7.61
CA LYS A 59 -28.65 -35.49 8.98
C LYS A 59 -28.35 -34.00 9.10
N LEU A 60 -28.93 -33.19 8.22
CA LEU A 60 -28.55 -31.78 8.05
C LEU A 60 -29.25 -30.85 9.06
N GLU A 61 -28.67 -30.69 10.24
CA GLU A 61 -29.13 -29.73 11.25
C GLU A 61 -28.42 -28.36 11.10
N LYS A 62 -29.14 -27.27 11.35
CA LYS A 62 -28.62 -25.88 11.25
C LYS A 62 -27.43 -25.64 12.19
N GLU A 63 -27.49 -26.18 13.40
CA GLU A 63 -26.42 -26.03 14.40
C GLU A 63 -25.16 -26.79 14.02
N ARG A 64 -25.30 -27.98 13.42
CA ARG A 64 -24.17 -28.74 12.90
C ARG A 64 -23.46 -28.02 11.75
N LEU A 65 -24.22 -27.45 10.81
CA LEU A 65 -23.65 -26.62 9.73
C LEU A 65 -22.84 -25.44 10.28
N LYS A 66 -23.37 -24.77 11.30
CA LYS A 66 -22.66 -23.68 11.99
C LYS A 66 -21.40 -24.18 12.69
N GLY A 67 -21.46 -25.33 13.36
CA GLY A 67 -20.32 -26.00 13.98
C GLY A 67 -19.22 -26.39 12.99
N MET A 68 -19.58 -26.68 11.74
CA MET A 68 -18.65 -26.96 10.63
C MET A 68 -18.09 -25.69 9.99
N GLY A 69 -18.51 -24.51 10.43
CA GLY A 69 -18.08 -23.23 9.89
C GLY A 69 -18.80 -22.83 8.59
N LEU A 70 -20.02 -23.30 8.37
CA LEU A 70 -20.88 -22.81 7.28
C LEU A 70 -21.91 -21.83 7.83
N PHE A 71 -21.86 -20.59 7.37
CA PHE A 71 -22.69 -19.51 7.85
C PHE A 71 -23.80 -19.16 6.87
N THR A 72 -24.94 -18.72 7.42
CA THR A 72 -25.94 -17.99 6.62
C THR A 72 -25.41 -16.62 6.21
N LEU A 73 -26.14 -15.93 5.32
CA LEU A 73 -25.77 -14.58 4.90
C LEU A 73 -25.70 -13.59 6.08
N GLU A 74 -26.64 -13.69 7.01
CA GLU A 74 -26.69 -12.83 8.21
C GLU A 74 -25.51 -13.10 9.14
N GLU A 75 -25.26 -14.38 9.47
CA GLU A 75 -24.15 -14.77 10.35
C GLU A 75 -22.80 -14.38 9.77
N ALA A 76 -22.61 -14.58 8.46
CA ALA A 76 -21.39 -14.18 7.78
C ALA A 76 -21.19 -12.66 7.77
N TYR A 77 -22.27 -11.89 7.64
CA TYR A 77 -22.22 -10.43 7.72
C TYR A 77 -21.86 -9.94 9.13
N ASP A 78 -22.44 -10.55 10.17
CA ASP A 78 -22.15 -10.17 11.55
C ASP A 78 -20.66 -10.42 11.89
N GLU A 79 -20.09 -11.52 11.42
CA GLU A 79 -18.66 -11.79 11.56
C GLU A 79 -17.79 -10.79 10.79
N LEU A 80 -18.17 -10.40 9.57
CA LEU A 80 -17.47 -9.34 8.82
C LEU A 80 -17.52 -7.99 9.54
N ARG A 81 -18.68 -7.66 10.13
CA ARG A 81 -18.88 -6.42 10.87
C ARG A 81 -18.04 -6.40 12.14
N LYS A 82 -17.99 -7.51 12.89
CA LYS A 82 -17.08 -7.67 14.04
C LYS A 82 -15.62 -7.54 13.63
N GLY A 83 -15.26 -8.04 12.45
CA GLY A 83 -13.94 -7.87 11.84
C GLY A 83 -13.60 -6.44 11.40
N GLY A 84 -14.50 -5.47 11.59
CA GLY A 84 -14.23 -4.05 11.35
C GLY A 84 -14.34 -3.62 9.88
N ILE A 85 -14.96 -4.43 9.01
CA ILE A 85 -15.15 -4.07 7.60
C ILE A 85 -16.37 -3.12 7.48
N PRO A 86 -16.19 -1.87 7.02
CA PRO A 86 -17.28 -0.91 6.87
C PRO A 86 -18.06 -1.18 5.57
N LEU A 87 -18.90 -2.21 5.58
CA LEU A 87 -19.76 -2.60 4.46
C LEU A 87 -21.21 -2.72 4.94
N SER A 88 -22.18 -2.29 4.14
CA SER A 88 -23.59 -2.50 4.45
C SER A 88 -24.04 -3.92 4.10
N PHE A 89 -25.04 -4.44 4.81
CA PHE A 89 -25.61 -5.78 4.55
C PHE A 89 -26.03 -5.95 3.09
N ARG A 90 -26.69 -4.93 2.50
CA ARG A 90 -27.08 -4.94 1.09
C ARG A 90 -25.89 -5.06 0.14
N ALA A 91 -24.80 -4.34 0.42
CA ALA A 91 -23.60 -4.40 -0.41
C ALA A 91 -22.87 -5.74 -0.25
N PHE A 92 -22.94 -6.35 0.93
CA PHE A 92 -22.44 -7.70 1.16
C PHE A 92 -23.27 -8.76 0.40
N GLY A 93 -24.60 -8.74 0.51
CA GLY A 93 -25.49 -9.64 -0.23
C GLY A 93 -25.26 -9.57 -1.74
N GLY A 94 -25.18 -8.36 -2.30
CA GLY A 94 -24.87 -8.18 -3.71
C GLY A 94 -23.50 -8.72 -4.14
N ARG A 95 -22.51 -8.76 -3.24
CA ARG A 95 -21.18 -9.37 -3.51
C ARG A 95 -21.24 -10.89 -3.55
N VAL A 96 -22.06 -11.50 -2.68
CA VAL A 96 -22.31 -12.94 -2.64
C VAL A 96 -23.06 -13.38 -3.90
N GLU A 97 -24.09 -12.64 -4.30
CA GLU A 97 -24.86 -12.88 -5.53
C GLU A 97 -23.98 -12.80 -6.79
N ARG A 98 -23.12 -11.79 -6.87
CA ARG A 98 -22.14 -11.62 -7.96
C ARG A 98 -20.96 -12.59 -7.89
N ARG A 99 -20.94 -13.52 -6.92
CA ARG A 99 -19.86 -14.51 -6.71
C ARG A 99 -18.48 -13.91 -6.46
N SER A 100 -18.42 -12.65 -6.03
CA SER A 100 -17.17 -12.03 -5.58
C SER A 100 -16.76 -12.50 -4.19
N VAL A 101 -17.73 -13.01 -3.42
CA VAL A 101 -17.52 -13.77 -2.18
C VAL A 101 -17.96 -15.19 -2.48
N HIS A 102 -17.08 -16.16 -2.21
CA HIS A 102 -17.37 -17.56 -2.46
C HIS A 102 -18.52 -18.04 -1.54
N SER A 103 -19.52 -18.69 -2.14
CA SER A 103 -20.66 -19.26 -1.43
C SER A 103 -21.10 -20.53 -2.13
N GLU A 104 -21.49 -21.51 -1.34
CA GLU A 104 -21.87 -22.83 -1.82
C GLU A 104 -23.34 -23.10 -1.55
N LYS A 105 -24.00 -23.78 -2.50
CA LYS A 105 -25.39 -24.19 -2.34
C LYS A 105 -25.42 -25.62 -1.81
N ILE A 106 -25.94 -25.79 -0.59
CA ILE A 106 -26.09 -27.09 0.07
C ILE A 106 -27.59 -27.29 0.31
N GLY A 107 -28.17 -28.23 -0.43
CA GLY A 107 -29.63 -28.40 -0.51
C GLY A 107 -30.32 -27.14 -1.04
N SER A 108 -31.27 -26.61 -0.26
CA SER A 108 -31.99 -25.38 -0.59
C SER A 108 -31.28 -24.10 -0.10
N LYS A 109 -30.25 -24.20 0.74
CA LYS A 109 -29.61 -23.06 1.41
C LYS A 109 -28.30 -22.70 0.73
N ARG A 110 -28.03 -21.39 0.61
CA ARG A 110 -26.71 -20.87 0.23
C ARG A 110 -25.96 -20.52 1.50
N LEU A 111 -24.79 -21.12 1.67
CA LEU A 111 -23.95 -20.98 2.85
C LEU A 111 -22.58 -20.44 2.46
N ILE A 112 -21.97 -19.72 3.39
CA ILE A 112 -20.67 -19.09 3.21
C ILE A 112 -19.69 -19.76 4.18
N PRO A 113 -18.61 -20.39 3.69
CA PRO A 113 -17.59 -20.95 4.56
C PRO A 113 -16.90 -19.86 5.38
N LYS A 114 -16.75 -20.09 6.68
CA LYS A 114 -16.04 -19.23 7.64
C LYS A 114 -14.62 -18.84 7.18
N PRO A 115 -13.81 -19.75 6.58
CA PRO A 115 -12.49 -19.37 6.07
C PRO A 115 -12.51 -18.23 5.04
N VAL A 116 -13.55 -18.14 4.21
CA VAL A 116 -13.73 -17.04 3.23
C VAL A 116 -13.88 -15.70 3.94
N ILE A 117 -14.64 -15.68 5.03
CA ILE A 117 -14.87 -14.47 5.83
C ILE A 117 -13.60 -14.05 6.56
N ALA A 118 -12.91 -15.02 7.19
CA ALA A 118 -11.66 -14.77 7.89
C ALA A 118 -10.57 -14.22 6.96
N ASP A 119 -10.42 -14.81 5.76
CA ASP A 119 -9.50 -14.31 4.74
C ASP A 119 -9.83 -12.89 4.32
N TRP A 120 -11.11 -12.59 4.12
CA TRP A 120 -11.51 -11.25 3.72
C TRP A 120 -11.25 -10.20 4.81
N VAL A 121 -11.44 -10.54 6.09
CA VAL A 121 -11.06 -9.70 7.23
C VAL A 121 -9.55 -9.49 7.27
N ALA A 122 -8.75 -10.55 7.11
CA ALA A 122 -7.29 -10.45 7.05
C ALA A 122 -6.83 -9.53 5.92
N LEU A 123 -7.38 -9.69 4.71
CA LEU A 123 -7.11 -8.83 3.57
C LEU A 123 -7.48 -7.37 3.82
N ALA A 124 -8.63 -7.11 4.45
CA ALA A 124 -9.05 -5.76 4.78
C ALA A 124 -8.13 -5.10 5.82
N ASN A 125 -7.52 -5.88 6.71
CA ASN A 125 -6.58 -5.39 7.72
C ASN A 125 -5.19 -5.11 7.16
N GLU A 126 -4.70 -5.95 6.25
CA GLU A 126 -3.34 -5.82 5.70
C GLU A 126 -3.27 -4.91 4.45
N TYR A 127 -4.38 -4.81 3.71
CA TYR A 127 -4.43 -4.10 2.44
C TYR A 127 -5.53 -3.05 2.41
N TYR A 128 -5.31 -2.04 1.57
CA TYR A 128 -6.32 -1.12 1.11
C TYR A 128 -6.82 -1.53 -0.28
N THR A 129 -8.10 -1.26 -0.53
CA THR A 129 -8.58 -1.14 -1.91
C THR A 129 -7.91 0.06 -2.60
N VAL A 130 -7.81 0.05 -3.93
CA VAL A 130 -7.22 1.18 -4.69
C VAL A 130 -7.84 2.53 -4.31
N LYS A 131 -9.17 2.57 -4.11
CA LYS A 131 -9.88 3.79 -3.72
C LYS A 131 -9.54 4.26 -2.31
N GLN A 132 -9.42 3.33 -1.35
CA GLN A 132 -9.01 3.66 0.02
C GLN A 132 -7.56 4.14 0.06
N ALA A 133 -6.66 3.41 -0.61
CA ALA A 133 -5.25 3.77 -0.72
C ALA A 133 -5.06 5.18 -1.30
N PHE A 134 -5.82 5.51 -2.35
CA PHE A 134 -5.86 6.85 -2.94
C PHE A 134 -6.35 7.90 -1.94
N ASN A 135 -7.46 7.62 -1.23
CA ASN A 135 -8.04 8.56 -0.27
C ASN A 135 -7.12 8.84 0.93
N GLU A 136 -6.29 7.88 1.32
CA GLU A 136 -5.28 8.10 2.35
C GLU A 136 -4.11 8.94 1.82
N LEU A 137 -3.56 8.58 0.65
CA LEU A 137 -2.40 9.29 0.09
C LEU A 137 -2.73 10.74 -0.33
N LYS A 138 -3.93 11.00 -0.85
CA LYS A 138 -4.32 12.34 -1.32
C LYS A 138 -4.35 13.40 -0.20
N LYS A 139 -4.38 12.97 1.07
CA LYS A 139 -4.31 13.87 2.23
C LYS A 139 -2.96 14.59 2.31
N TYR A 140 -1.91 14.00 1.72
CA TYR A 140 -0.54 14.47 1.81
C TYR A 140 0.07 14.82 0.45
N GLU A 141 -0.42 14.23 -0.65
CA GLU A 141 0.05 14.50 -2.00
C GLU A 141 -1.09 14.96 -2.91
N LYS A 142 -0.86 16.02 -3.70
CA LYS A 142 -1.82 16.48 -4.72
C LYS A 142 -1.77 15.56 -5.94
N VAL A 143 -2.51 14.45 -5.91
CA VAL A 143 -2.58 13.45 -6.99
C VAL A 143 -4.03 13.20 -7.36
N ASN A 144 -4.31 13.03 -8.65
CA ASN A 144 -5.62 12.57 -9.12
C ASN A 144 -5.69 11.04 -9.17
N LEU A 145 -6.91 10.48 -9.13
CA LEU A 145 -7.10 9.04 -9.07
C LEU A 145 -6.48 8.32 -10.28
N ARG A 146 -6.56 8.92 -11.48
CA ARG A 146 -6.01 8.35 -12.71
C ARG A 146 -4.48 8.22 -12.66
N ALA A 147 -3.78 9.25 -12.19
CA ALA A 147 -2.33 9.18 -12.03
C ALA A 147 -1.94 8.19 -10.94
N PHE A 148 -2.71 8.08 -9.87
CA PHE A 148 -2.50 7.07 -8.83
C PHE A 148 -2.60 5.64 -9.39
N ILE A 149 -3.65 5.35 -10.18
CA ILE A 149 -3.78 4.08 -10.89
C ILE A 149 -2.60 3.84 -11.83
N GLY A 150 -2.19 4.85 -12.60
CA GLY A 150 -1.02 4.74 -13.47
C GLY A 150 0.30 4.43 -12.72
N ARG A 151 0.48 4.91 -11.49
CA ARG A 151 1.64 4.56 -10.65
C ARG A 151 1.60 3.09 -10.20
N ILE A 152 0.41 2.57 -9.94
CA ILE A 152 0.19 1.16 -9.60
C ILE A 152 0.51 0.26 -10.81
N GLU A 153 0.05 0.65 -12.00
CA GLU A 153 0.31 -0.08 -13.25
C GLU A 153 1.79 -0.11 -13.61
N LYS A 154 2.50 1.00 -13.38
CA LYS A 154 3.96 1.10 -13.57
C LYS A 154 4.78 0.48 -12.44
N ASN A 155 4.15 -0.25 -11.51
CA ASN A 155 4.78 -0.87 -10.35
C ASN A 155 5.57 0.10 -9.45
N SER A 156 5.28 1.41 -9.53
CA SER A 156 5.88 2.41 -8.65
C SER A 156 5.27 2.36 -7.25
N ILE A 157 4.03 1.89 -7.15
CA ILE A 157 3.35 1.57 -5.89
C ILE A 157 3.14 0.05 -5.87
N PRO A 158 3.67 -0.66 -4.85
CA PRO A 158 3.51 -2.10 -4.77
C PRO A 158 2.04 -2.46 -4.62
N SER A 159 1.60 -3.48 -5.34
CA SER A 159 0.22 -3.93 -5.32
C SER A 159 0.12 -5.39 -5.73
N LEU A 160 -0.96 -6.04 -5.30
CA LEU A 160 -1.24 -7.44 -5.57
C LEU A 160 -2.64 -7.56 -6.19
N LYS A 161 -2.78 -8.39 -7.23
CA LYS A 161 -4.11 -8.77 -7.75
C LYS A 161 -4.55 -10.03 -7.00
N ILE A 162 -5.65 -9.94 -6.26
CA ILE A 162 -6.23 -11.04 -5.49
C ILE A 162 -7.66 -11.23 -6.01
N GLY A 163 -7.92 -12.41 -6.58
CA GLY A 163 -9.11 -12.64 -7.39
C GLY A 163 -9.23 -11.62 -8.53
N THR A 164 -10.35 -10.89 -8.57
CA THR A 164 -10.62 -9.88 -9.61
C THR A 164 -10.14 -8.48 -9.25
N GLN A 165 -9.76 -8.23 -7.99
CA GLN A 165 -9.48 -6.89 -7.49
C GLN A 165 -7.98 -6.69 -7.22
N ARG A 166 -7.54 -5.44 -7.33
CA ARG A 166 -6.18 -5.05 -6.98
C ARG A 166 -6.18 -4.43 -5.58
N TRP A 167 -5.23 -4.88 -4.77
CA TRP A 167 -5.03 -4.53 -3.38
C TRP A 167 -3.66 -3.88 -3.21
N VAL A 168 -3.60 -2.87 -2.35
CA VAL A 168 -2.38 -2.12 -2.07
C VAL A 168 -2.03 -2.33 -0.60
N PRO A 169 -0.82 -2.81 -0.25
CA PRO A 169 -0.44 -3.01 1.15
C PRO A 169 -0.57 -1.70 1.95
N ARG A 170 -1.15 -1.76 3.15
CA ARG A 170 -1.28 -0.56 4.00
C ARG A 170 0.07 0.05 4.33
N THR A 171 1.04 -0.79 4.67
CA THR A 171 2.43 -0.41 4.94
C THR A 171 3.08 0.37 3.79
N ALA A 172 2.70 0.08 2.55
CA ALA A 172 3.20 0.81 1.40
C ALA A 172 2.64 2.24 1.35
N ILE A 173 1.34 2.41 1.63
CA ILE A 173 0.69 3.73 1.68
C ILE A 173 1.17 4.54 2.87
N GLU A 174 1.39 3.90 4.03
CA GLU A 174 1.99 4.54 5.19
C GLU A 174 3.40 5.06 4.87
N GLY A 175 4.24 4.23 4.23
CA GLY A 175 5.58 4.63 3.82
C GLY A 175 5.58 5.78 2.82
N LEU A 176 4.70 5.74 1.81
CA LEU A 176 4.53 6.85 0.86
C LEU A 176 4.03 8.12 1.54
N SER A 177 3.10 8.00 2.49
CA SER A 177 2.59 9.14 3.27
C SER A 177 3.69 9.75 4.15
N HIS A 178 4.57 8.92 4.73
CA HIS A 178 5.75 9.38 5.46
C HIS A 178 6.70 10.17 4.55
N ILE A 179 6.95 9.66 3.35
CA ILE A 179 7.79 10.34 2.36
C ILE A 179 7.21 11.70 1.99
N CYS A 180 5.92 11.79 1.68
CA CYS A 180 5.27 13.07 1.37
C CYS A 180 5.35 14.10 2.51
N LYS A 181 5.42 13.65 3.77
CA LYS A 181 5.54 14.54 4.94
C LYS A 181 6.96 15.02 5.17
N ASN A 182 7.96 14.15 5.00
CA ASN A 182 9.32 14.37 5.51
C ASN A 182 10.37 14.56 4.43
N TYR A 183 10.00 14.41 3.16
CA TYR A 183 10.91 14.49 2.03
C TYR A 183 10.35 15.45 0.96
N TYR A 184 11.27 16.00 0.17
CA TYR A 184 10.97 16.72 -1.05
C TYR A 184 11.26 15.85 -2.27
N ASP A 185 10.35 15.84 -3.24
CA ASP A 185 10.67 15.42 -4.60
C ASP A 185 11.62 16.47 -5.23
N VAL A 186 12.39 16.08 -6.26
CA VAL A 186 13.35 16.96 -6.94
C VAL A 186 12.73 18.30 -7.37
N GLY A 187 11.50 18.27 -7.90
CA GLY A 187 10.80 19.48 -8.32
C GLY A 187 10.52 20.43 -7.14
N ASP A 188 10.02 19.88 -6.04
CA ASP A 188 9.70 20.64 -4.83
C ASP A 188 10.96 21.17 -4.15
N ALA A 189 12.04 20.38 -4.14
CA ALA A 189 13.33 20.79 -3.60
C ALA A 189 13.91 22.00 -4.35
N VAL A 190 13.84 21.98 -5.69
CA VAL A 190 14.29 23.11 -6.52
C VAL A 190 13.41 24.35 -6.29
N ALA A 191 12.10 24.18 -6.14
CA ALA A 191 11.19 25.27 -5.83
C ALA A 191 11.48 25.89 -4.45
N GLU A 192 11.73 25.07 -3.42
CA GLU A 192 12.09 25.53 -2.08
C GLU A 192 13.46 26.23 -2.06
N MET A 193 14.46 25.71 -2.78
CA MET A 193 15.74 26.42 -2.93
C MET A 193 15.55 27.80 -3.58
N SER A 194 14.68 27.89 -4.60
CA SER A 194 14.40 29.14 -5.30
C SER A 194 13.63 30.13 -4.43
N SER A 195 12.69 29.68 -3.58
CA SER A 195 11.96 30.55 -2.66
C SER A 195 12.88 31.18 -1.61
N ARG A 196 13.96 30.48 -1.25
CA ARG A 196 15.03 30.94 -0.34
C ARG A 196 16.12 31.77 -1.05
N GLY A 197 15.92 32.12 -2.32
CA GLY A 197 16.84 32.97 -3.09
C GLY A 197 17.97 32.22 -3.83
N ILE A 198 18.03 30.89 -3.75
CA ILE A 198 19.05 30.09 -4.44
C ILE A 198 18.55 29.68 -5.82
N LYS A 199 19.05 30.36 -6.86
CA LYS A 199 18.68 30.06 -8.26
C LYS A 199 19.49 28.88 -8.79
N ILE A 200 18.87 27.70 -8.83
CA ILE A 200 19.45 26.50 -9.46
C ILE A 200 18.49 25.90 -10.49
N LYS A 201 19.00 25.60 -11.70
CA LYS A 201 18.23 24.86 -12.71
C LYS A 201 18.06 23.40 -12.27
N ARG A 202 16.89 22.82 -12.53
CA ARG A 202 16.58 21.41 -12.21
C ARG A 202 17.65 20.43 -12.69
N ASN A 203 18.08 20.51 -13.96
CA ASN A 203 19.11 19.62 -14.50
C ASN A 203 20.46 19.74 -13.78
N ALA A 204 20.80 20.95 -13.30
CA ALA A 204 22.03 21.16 -12.53
C ALA A 204 21.92 20.53 -11.14
N PHE A 205 20.74 20.61 -10.52
CA PHE A 205 20.46 19.96 -9.24
C PHE A 205 20.46 18.42 -9.38
N GLU A 206 19.85 17.88 -10.43
CA GLU A 206 19.87 16.44 -10.72
C GLU A 206 21.29 15.91 -10.92
N ARG A 207 22.18 16.65 -11.60
CA ARG A 207 23.61 16.31 -11.70
C ARG A 207 24.33 16.27 -10.35
N ARG A 208 23.89 17.06 -9.36
CA ARG A 208 24.46 17.00 -8.00
C ARG A 208 24.02 15.72 -7.29
N LEU A 209 22.78 15.28 -7.51
CA LEU A 209 22.28 13.99 -7.04
C LEU A 209 23.02 12.84 -7.72
N ASP A 210 23.20 12.87 -9.05
CA ASP A 210 23.92 11.84 -9.81
C ASP A 210 25.36 11.66 -9.34
N ARG A 211 26.00 12.76 -8.94
CA ARG A 211 27.37 12.79 -8.42
C ARG A 211 27.45 12.51 -6.91
N ASN A 212 26.35 12.07 -6.29
CA ASN A 212 26.22 11.81 -4.85
C ASN A 212 26.71 12.96 -3.97
N ARG A 213 26.54 14.21 -4.43
CA ARG A 213 26.87 15.41 -3.65
C ARG A 213 25.75 15.80 -2.69
N VAL A 214 24.54 15.34 -2.97
CA VAL A 214 23.36 15.51 -2.12
C VAL A 214 22.82 14.12 -1.77
N PRO A 215 22.80 13.76 -0.47
CA PRO A 215 22.19 12.53 -0.01
C PRO A 215 20.71 12.49 -0.44
N HIS A 216 20.30 11.38 -1.06
CA HIS A 216 18.95 11.20 -1.56
C HIS A 216 18.62 9.71 -1.63
N GLU A 217 17.33 9.41 -1.70
CA GLU A 217 16.84 8.04 -1.83
C GLU A 217 16.00 7.89 -3.09
N LYS A 218 16.11 6.75 -3.78
CA LYS A 218 15.28 6.43 -4.95
C LYS A 218 14.12 5.52 -4.55
N ILE A 219 12.89 5.98 -4.72
CA ILE A 219 11.65 5.29 -4.32
C ILE A 219 10.63 5.40 -5.45
N GLY A 220 10.11 4.27 -5.94
CA GLY A 220 9.08 4.26 -6.99
C GLY A 220 9.50 4.99 -8.27
N GLY A 221 10.79 5.00 -8.60
CA GLY A 221 11.34 5.72 -9.76
C GLY A 221 11.62 7.21 -9.53
N ARG A 222 11.27 7.76 -8.36
CA ARG A 222 11.53 9.15 -7.96
C ARG A 222 12.73 9.26 -7.05
N ARG A 223 13.40 10.41 -7.06
CA ARG A 223 14.44 10.76 -6.08
C ARG A 223 13.82 11.68 -5.04
N VAL A 224 13.93 11.28 -3.79
CA VAL A 224 13.43 12.02 -2.64
C VAL A 224 14.61 12.45 -1.77
N ILE A 225 14.54 13.68 -1.27
CA ILE A 225 15.57 14.30 -0.44
C ILE A 225 14.93 14.64 0.88
N ALA A 226 15.54 14.22 1.99
CA ALA A 226 14.99 14.52 3.29
C ALA A 226 14.97 16.04 3.52
N LYS A 227 13.92 16.55 4.17
CA LYS A 227 13.76 17.99 4.43
C LYS A 227 14.98 18.58 5.13
N GLU A 228 15.48 17.91 6.16
CA GLU A 228 16.67 18.36 6.92
C GLU A 228 17.95 18.41 6.07
N VAL A 229 18.09 17.50 5.10
CA VAL A 229 19.22 17.47 4.17
C VAL A 229 19.13 18.66 3.20
N LEU A 230 17.93 18.98 2.73
CA LEU A 230 17.71 20.13 1.88
C LEU A 230 17.94 21.45 2.65
N GLU A 231 17.48 21.52 3.90
CA GLU A 231 17.71 22.67 4.77
C GLU A 231 19.21 22.92 5.01
N GLU A 232 19.99 21.87 5.31
CA GLU A 232 21.45 21.99 5.44
C GLU A 232 22.09 22.50 4.14
N LEU A 233 21.66 21.97 3.00
CA LEU A 233 22.12 22.41 1.68
C LEU A 233 21.80 23.91 1.47
N ILE A 234 20.58 24.32 1.77
CA ILE A 234 20.13 25.72 1.64
C ILE A 234 20.97 26.63 2.54
N SER A 235 21.15 26.27 3.81
CA SER A 235 21.98 27.06 4.75
C SER A 235 23.42 27.21 4.25
N LYS A 236 24.04 26.13 3.76
CA LYS A 236 25.41 26.15 3.22
C LYS A 236 25.51 26.97 1.92
N GLU A 237 24.51 26.91 1.04
CA GLU A 237 24.45 27.74 -0.18
C GLU A 237 24.27 29.23 0.13
N ILE A 238 23.39 29.58 1.08
CA ILE A 238 23.19 30.98 1.50
C ILE A 238 24.47 31.55 2.11
N ALA A 239 25.14 30.80 2.99
CA ALA A 239 26.41 31.21 3.60
C ALA A 239 27.52 31.44 2.57
N LEU A 240 27.55 30.63 1.49
CA LEU A 240 28.49 30.83 0.39
C LEU A 240 28.14 32.07 -0.46
N SER A 241 26.86 32.38 -0.61
CA SER A 241 26.40 33.57 -1.34
C SER A 241 26.64 34.88 -0.57
N HIS A 242 26.66 34.84 0.77
CA HIS A 242 26.84 36.01 1.63
C HIS A 242 28.24 36.11 2.27
N GLY A 243 29.14 35.14 2.01
CA GLY A 243 30.50 35.19 2.51
C GLY A 243 31.25 36.43 1.99
N PRO A 244 32.18 37.01 2.78
CA PRO A 244 32.94 38.17 2.34
C PRO A 244 33.60 37.86 1.00
N LYS A 245 33.35 38.71 0.00
CA LYS A 245 34.21 38.79 -1.18
C LYS A 245 35.56 39.22 -0.63
N MET A 246 36.47 38.27 -0.40
CA MET A 246 37.85 38.64 -0.08
C MET A 246 38.38 39.45 -1.28
N PRO A 247 38.98 40.62 -1.02
CA PRO A 247 39.53 41.49 -2.06
C PRO A 247 40.63 40.79 -2.87
#